data_AF-A0A2S6HQJ5-F1
#
_entry.id   AF-A0A2S6HQJ5-F1
#
_cell.length_a   1.000
_cell.length_b   1.000
_cell.length_c   1.000
_cell.angle_alpha   90.00
_cell.angle_beta   90.00
_cell.angle_gamma   90.00
#
_symmetry.space_group_name_H-M   'P 1'
#
loop_
_entity.id
_entity.type
_entity.pdbx_description
1 polymer ?
#
loop_
_entity_poly.entity_id
_entity_poly.type
_entity_poly.pdbx_seq_one_letter_code
_entity_poly.pdbx_strand_id
1 'polypeptide(L)'
;MDIYIIKSRPVKMLTPTGYYRKARTAYTAELEKKNRCYFWGMGTACDNAAREMYAHMTGRKPNITELVTTKEEADQLIEYFKIYANVWAYQATGGTDREASEKELQIKRITDMLRSADQEQLKNLDVFVRAFIQPAH
;
A
#
# COMPACT_ATOMS: atom_id res chain seq x y z
N MET A 1 -43.48 32.21 8.26
CA MET A 1 -42.15 31.66 8.57
C MET A 1 -41.90 30.57 7.56
N ASP A 2 -41.12 30.87 6.52
CA ASP A 2 -40.89 29.93 5.43
C ASP A 2 -39.69 29.05 5.78
N ILE A 3 -39.96 27.76 5.96
CA ILE A 3 -38.95 26.75 6.28
C ILE A 3 -38.35 26.29 4.95
N TYR A 4 -37.14 26.74 4.66
CA TYR A 4 -36.37 26.27 3.51
C TYR A 4 -35.74 24.91 3.85
N ILE A 5 -36.30 23.83 3.32
CA ILE A 5 -35.64 22.53 3.33
C ILE A 5 -34.48 22.58 2.33
N ILE A 6 -33.27 22.83 2.83
CA ILE A 6 -32.04 22.69 2.04
C ILE A 6 -31.93 21.21 1.70
N LYS A 7 -32.26 20.84 0.46
CA LYS A 7 -31.98 19.51 -0.09
C LYS A 7 -30.49 19.25 0.09
N SER A 8 -30.15 18.35 1.02
CA SER A 8 -28.77 17.95 1.27
C SER A 8 -28.16 17.49 -0.05
N ARG A 9 -27.02 18.07 -0.42
CA ARG A 9 -26.26 17.64 -1.60
C ARG A 9 -26.03 16.13 -1.45
N PRO A 10 -26.18 15.32 -2.51
CA PRO A 10 -25.82 13.92 -2.42
C PRO A 10 -24.34 13.87 -2.05
N VAL A 11 -24.05 13.41 -0.83
CA VAL A 11 -22.69 13.10 -0.42
C VAL A 11 -22.26 12.03 -1.41
N LYS A 12 -21.34 12.36 -2.32
CA LYS A 12 -20.76 11.37 -3.24
C LYS A 12 -20.27 10.22 -2.37
N MET A 13 -21.00 9.11 -2.35
CA MET A 13 -20.60 7.92 -1.62
C MET A 13 -19.21 7.56 -2.13
N LEU A 14 -18.24 7.59 -1.23
CA LEU A 14 -16.87 7.26 -1.57
C LEU A 14 -16.85 5.76 -1.83
N THR A 15 -16.67 5.35 -3.08
CA THR A 15 -16.54 3.93 -3.40
C THR A 15 -15.31 3.36 -2.67
N PRO A 16 -15.30 2.08 -2.28
CA PRO A 16 -14.13 1.47 -1.63
C PRO A 16 -12.83 1.65 -2.42
N THR A 17 -12.92 1.59 -3.75
CA THR A 17 -11.80 1.90 -4.65
C THR A 17 -11.38 3.38 -4.55
N GLY A 18 -12.34 4.31 -4.47
CA GLY A 18 -12.06 5.73 -4.25
C GLY A 18 -11.46 6.03 -2.88
N TYR A 19 -11.89 5.30 -1.84
CA TYR A 19 -11.31 5.34 -0.50
C TYR A 19 -9.85 4.88 -0.53
N TYR A 20 -9.57 3.71 -1.10
CA TYR A 20 -8.22 3.17 -1.25
C TYR A 20 -7.29 4.15 -1.99
N ARG A 21 -7.75 4.72 -3.11
CA ARG A 21 -6.96 5.69 -3.89
C ARG A 21 -6.59 6.93 -3.08
N LYS A 22 -7.51 7.44 -2.26
CA LYS A 22 -7.22 8.58 -1.36
C LYS A 22 -6.25 8.17 -0.26
N ALA A 23 -6.47 7.02 0.37
CA ALA A 23 -5.63 6.50 1.44
C ALA A 23 -4.18 6.31 0.99
N ARG A 24 -3.94 5.68 -0.18
CA ARG A 24 -2.57 5.48 -0.69
C ARG A 24 -1.88 6.79 -1.06
N THR A 25 -2.63 7.76 -1.58
CA THR A 25 -2.09 9.08 -1.94
C THR A 25 -1.68 9.84 -0.68
N ALA A 26 -2.53 9.82 0.35
CA ALA A 26 -2.22 10.41 1.65
C ALA A 26 -0.99 9.75 2.28
N TYR A 27 -0.95 8.42 2.28
CA TYR A 27 0.19 7.67 2.84
C TYR A 27 1.49 7.96 2.09
N THR A 28 1.46 8.03 0.76
CA THR A 28 2.64 8.38 -0.05
C THR A 28 3.14 9.77 0.32
N ALA A 29 2.26 10.76 0.44
CA ALA A 29 2.63 12.12 0.84
C ALA A 29 3.21 12.18 2.26
N GLU A 30 2.68 11.39 3.20
CA GLU A 30 3.25 11.27 4.55
C GLU A 30 4.65 10.65 4.52
N LEU A 31 4.84 9.63 3.69
CA LEU A 31 6.12 8.93 3.52
C LEU A 31 7.19 9.85 2.91
N GLU A 32 6.82 10.60 1.87
CA GLU A 32 7.69 11.60 1.22
C GLU A 32 8.07 12.71 2.20
N LYS A 33 7.11 13.22 2.96
CA LYS A 33 7.35 14.23 3.99
C LYS A 33 8.27 13.71 5.09
N LYS A 34 8.09 12.46 5.53
CA LYS A 34 8.92 11.83 6.55
C LYS A 34 10.36 11.68 6.10
N ASN A 35 10.56 11.22 4.86
CA ASN A 35 11.89 10.93 4.32
C ASN A 35 12.55 12.12 3.61
N ARG A 36 11.83 13.25 3.48
CA ARG A 36 12.29 14.47 2.79
C ARG A 36 12.74 14.22 1.35
N CYS A 37 12.11 13.27 0.67
CA CYS A 37 12.40 12.91 -0.71
C CYS A 37 11.11 12.60 -1.47
N TYR A 38 11.13 12.87 -2.77
CA TYR A 38 10.03 12.52 -3.67
C TYR A 38 10.26 11.12 -4.23
N PHE A 39 9.31 10.22 -3.99
CA PHE A 39 9.41 8.83 -4.41
C PHE A 39 8.73 8.65 -5.78
N TRP A 40 9.39 9.15 -6.83
CA TRP A 40 8.91 9.04 -8.20
C TRP A 40 8.67 7.57 -8.58
N GLY A 41 7.48 7.27 -9.06
CA GLY A 41 7.10 5.91 -9.52
C GLY A 41 6.71 4.92 -8.42
N MET A 42 7.01 5.19 -7.14
CA MET A 42 6.66 4.30 -6.02
C MET A 42 5.15 4.04 -5.95
N GLY A 43 4.35 5.11 -6.07
CA GLY A 43 2.89 5.00 -5.96
C GLY A 43 2.28 4.03 -6.97
N THR A 44 2.81 3.96 -8.20
CA THR A 44 2.33 3.03 -9.23
C THR A 44 2.90 1.62 -9.02
N ALA A 45 4.18 1.50 -8.70
CA ALA A 45 4.83 0.21 -8.49
C ALA A 45 4.24 -0.54 -7.28
N CYS A 46 4.12 0.15 -6.13
CA CYS A 46 3.55 -0.42 -4.92
C CYS A 46 2.05 -0.71 -5.05
N ASP A 47 1.30 0.09 -5.84
CA ASP A 47 -0.11 -0.19 -6.13
C ASP A 47 -0.26 -1.48 -6.94
N ASN A 48 0.53 -1.64 -8.01
CA ASN A 48 0.49 -2.86 -8.81
C ASN A 48 0.83 -4.09 -7.97
N ALA A 49 1.90 -4.04 -7.17
CA ALA A 49 2.29 -5.15 -6.30
C ALA A 49 1.23 -5.46 -5.23
N ALA A 50 0.67 -4.43 -4.58
CA ALA A 50 -0.39 -4.63 -3.58
C ALA A 50 -1.64 -5.27 -4.20
N ARG A 51 -2.02 -4.83 -5.40
CA ARG A 51 -3.17 -5.38 -6.13
C ARG A 51 -2.94 -6.81 -6.58
N GLU A 52 -1.73 -7.13 -7.02
CA GLU A 52 -1.33 -8.49 -7.39
C GLU A 52 -1.38 -9.43 -6.19
N MET A 53 -0.81 -9.02 -5.05
CA MET A 53 -0.87 -9.81 -3.81
C MET A 53 -2.31 -10.04 -3.34
N TYR A 54 -3.12 -8.98 -3.31
CA TYR A 54 -4.51 -9.08 -2.89
C TYR A 54 -5.33 -9.98 -3.83
N ALA A 55 -5.07 -9.90 -5.13
CA ALA A 55 -5.69 -10.74 -6.14
C ALA A 55 -5.31 -12.22 -5.94
N HIS A 56 -4.03 -12.52 -5.70
CA HIS A 56 -3.56 -13.86 -5.38
C HIS A 56 -4.22 -14.42 -4.11
N MET A 57 -4.30 -13.63 -3.05
CA MET A 57 -4.90 -14.07 -1.79
C MET A 57 -6.41 -14.32 -1.87
N THR A 58 -7.11 -13.55 -2.69
CA THR A 58 -8.58 -13.66 -2.85
C THR A 58 -9.00 -14.54 -4.02
N GLY A 59 -8.04 -15.05 -4.81
CA GLY A 59 -8.30 -15.76 -6.07
C GLY A 59 -8.94 -14.88 -7.16
N ARG A 60 -8.92 -13.56 -7.01
CA ARG A 60 -9.47 -12.59 -7.99
C ARG A 60 -8.42 -12.24 -9.04
N LYS A 61 -8.85 -11.66 -10.17
CA LYS A 61 -7.90 -11.15 -11.19
C LYS A 61 -7.37 -9.76 -10.78
N PRO A 62 -6.07 -9.48 -10.91
CA PRO A 62 -5.47 -8.21 -10.46
C PRO A 62 -5.88 -6.99 -11.29
N ASN A 63 -6.23 -7.19 -12.57
CA ASN A 63 -6.59 -6.12 -13.50
C ASN A 63 -8.08 -5.70 -13.48
N ILE A 64 -8.80 -5.96 -12.39
CA ILE A 64 -10.21 -5.56 -12.28
C ILE A 64 -10.31 -4.14 -11.71
N THR A 65 -11.08 -3.27 -12.37
CA THR A 65 -11.28 -1.86 -11.99
C THR A 65 -11.76 -1.71 -10.53
N GLU A 66 -12.62 -2.62 -10.08
CA GLU A 66 -13.14 -2.70 -8.72
C GLU A 66 -12.61 -3.96 -8.02
N LEU A 67 -11.32 -3.95 -7.70
CA LEU A 67 -10.69 -5.06 -6.98
C LEU A 67 -11.27 -5.25 -5.57
N VAL A 68 -11.71 -4.14 -4.96
CA VAL A 68 -12.30 -4.06 -3.62
C VAL A 68 -13.71 -3.50 -3.70
N THR A 69 -14.63 -4.20 -3.06
CA THR A 69 -16.08 -4.01 -3.05
C THR A 69 -16.59 -3.58 -1.67
N THR A 70 -15.82 -3.80 -0.61
CA THR A 70 -16.12 -3.32 0.74
C THR A 70 -15.00 -2.44 1.30
N LYS A 71 -15.31 -1.69 2.36
CA LYS A 71 -14.32 -0.84 3.04
C LYS A 71 -13.21 -1.70 3.66
N GLU A 72 -13.55 -2.84 4.23
CA GLU A 72 -12.63 -3.77 4.89
C GLU A 72 -11.62 -4.35 3.86
N GLU A 73 -12.10 -4.70 2.66
CA GLU A 73 -11.24 -5.12 1.55
C GLU A 73 -10.27 -3.99 1.15
N ALA A 74 -10.75 -2.74 1.13
CA ALA A 74 -9.91 -1.57 0.85
C ALA A 74 -8.90 -1.27 1.97
N ASP A 75 -9.27 -1.51 3.23
CA ASP A 75 -8.38 -1.42 4.40
C ASP A 75 -7.30 -2.52 4.36
N GLN A 76 -7.62 -3.73 3.91
CA GLN A 76 -6.59 -4.77 3.69
C GLN A 76 -5.64 -4.39 2.55
N LEU A 77 -6.19 -3.90 1.43
CA LEU A 77 -5.39 -3.50 0.28
C LEU A 77 -4.43 -2.33 0.61
N ILE A 78 -4.84 -1.39 1.48
CA ILE A 78 -3.94 -0.32 1.92
C ILE A 78 -2.80 -0.87 2.80
N GLU A 79 -3.04 -1.88 3.63
CA GLU A 79 -1.96 -2.50 4.42
C GLU A 79 -0.90 -3.14 3.53
N TYR A 80 -1.28 -3.87 2.48
CA TYR A 80 -0.31 -4.38 1.49
C TYR A 80 0.47 -3.24 0.82
N PHE A 81 -0.22 -2.17 0.41
CA PHE A 81 0.44 -1.00 -0.17
C PHE A 81 1.47 -0.39 0.79
N LYS A 82 1.14 -0.24 2.08
CA LYS A 82 2.05 0.29 3.09
C LYS A 82 3.30 -0.57 3.24
N ILE A 83 3.17 -1.91 3.19
CA ILE A 83 4.32 -2.82 3.26
C ILE A 83 5.29 -2.52 2.12
N TYR A 84 4.80 -2.53 0.88
CA TYR A 84 5.62 -2.25 -0.30
C TYR A 84 6.23 -0.85 -0.30
N ALA A 85 5.45 0.17 0.09
CA ALA A 85 5.91 1.55 0.15
C ALA A 85 6.99 1.75 1.22
N ASN A 86 6.88 1.10 2.38
CA ASN A 86 7.90 1.16 3.42
C ASN A 86 9.20 0.49 2.98
N VAL A 87 9.12 -0.66 2.30
CA VAL A 87 10.29 -1.36 1.75
C VAL A 87 10.98 -0.48 0.70
N TRP A 88 10.19 0.14 -0.20
CA TRP A 88 10.71 1.10 -1.17
C TRP A 88 11.44 2.25 -0.51
N ALA A 89 10.79 2.94 0.44
CA ALA A 89 11.39 4.07 1.12
C ALA A 89 12.66 3.69 1.85
N TYR A 90 12.68 2.55 2.55
CA TYR A 90 13.85 2.06 3.28
C TYR A 90 15.09 1.94 2.38
N GLN A 91 14.92 1.31 1.21
CA GLN A 91 16.01 1.10 0.27
C GLN A 91 16.39 2.40 -0.45
N ALA A 92 15.41 3.21 -0.84
CA ALA A 92 15.65 4.49 -1.51
C ALA A 92 16.35 5.52 -0.62
N THR A 93 16.14 5.49 0.70
CA THR A 93 16.84 6.38 1.65
C THR A 93 18.15 5.80 2.19
N GLY A 94 18.61 4.67 1.66
CA GLY A 94 19.91 4.09 2.00
C GLY A 94 20.04 3.64 3.46
N GLY A 95 18.95 3.13 4.07
CA GLY A 95 18.95 2.45 5.37
C GLY A 95 19.98 2.96 6.39
N THR A 96 19.89 4.20 6.84
CA THR A 96 20.86 4.71 7.83
C THR A 96 20.70 3.96 9.16
N ASP A 97 21.80 3.40 9.65
CA ASP A 97 22.01 2.44 10.75
C ASP A 97 21.37 2.74 12.13
N ARG A 98 20.56 3.80 12.27
CA ARG A 98 19.93 4.20 13.54
C ARG A 98 18.44 3.85 13.68
N GLU A 99 17.72 3.57 12.59
CA GLU A 99 16.31 3.13 12.63
C GLU A 99 16.13 1.62 12.35
N ALA A 100 17.23 0.90 12.14
CA ALA A 100 17.22 -0.51 11.72
C ALA A 100 16.67 -1.46 12.81
N SER A 101 16.87 -1.20 14.10
CA SER A 101 16.48 -2.13 15.18
C SER A 101 14.97 -2.16 15.45
N GLU A 102 14.28 -1.01 15.40
CA GLU A 102 12.81 -0.97 15.55
C GLU A 102 12.10 -1.46 14.30
N LYS A 103 12.68 -1.21 13.11
CA LYS A 103 12.10 -1.66 11.85
C LYS A 103 12.41 -3.11 11.53
N GLU A 104 13.54 -3.67 11.95
CA GLU A 104 13.76 -5.13 11.97
C GLU A 104 12.73 -5.82 12.84
N LEU A 105 12.34 -5.22 13.97
CA LEU A 105 11.26 -5.76 14.81
C LEU A 105 9.90 -5.74 14.09
N GLN A 106 9.63 -4.69 13.30
CA GLN A 106 8.44 -4.61 12.44
C GLN A 106 8.49 -5.59 11.26
N ILE A 107 9.61 -5.70 10.57
CA ILE A 107 9.84 -6.66 9.48
C ILE A 107 9.73 -8.08 10.03
N LYS A 108 10.27 -8.37 11.21
CA LYS A 108 10.18 -9.68 11.87
C LYS A 108 8.74 -9.98 12.29
N ARG A 109 7.98 -9.00 12.80
CA ARG A 109 6.53 -9.15 13.04
C ARG A 109 5.74 -9.38 11.76
N ILE A 110 6.04 -8.66 10.68
CA ILE A 110 5.42 -8.85 9.36
C ILE A 110 5.79 -10.21 8.78
N THR A 111 7.04 -10.63 8.93
CA THR A 111 7.54 -11.93 8.49
C THR A 111 6.90 -13.05 9.30
N ASP A 112 6.70 -12.90 10.61
CA ASP A 112 5.99 -13.88 11.43
C ASP A 112 4.48 -13.91 11.11
N MET A 113 3.87 -12.77 10.75
CA MET A 113 2.50 -12.72 10.20
C MET A 113 2.40 -13.32 8.79
N LEU A 114 3.46 -13.27 7.98
CA LEU A 114 3.53 -13.89 6.65
C LEU A 114 3.99 -15.35 6.72
N ARG A 115 4.67 -15.78 7.78
CA ARG A 115 5.09 -17.17 7.99
C ARG A 115 3.90 -18.09 8.29
N SER A 116 2.78 -17.53 8.75
CA SER A 116 1.49 -18.21 8.79
C SER A 116 0.69 -18.10 7.47
N ALA A 117 1.13 -17.27 6.52
CA ALA A 117 0.47 -17.00 5.24
C ALA A 117 1.43 -17.24 4.06
N ASP A 118 1.52 -18.50 3.67
CA ASP A 118 2.01 -19.02 2.38
C ASP A 118 3.38 -18.53 1.84
N GLN A 119 4.29 -19.48 1.59
CA GLN A 119 5.70 -19.26 1.20
C GLN A 119 5.86 -18.47 -0.13
N GLU A 120 4.79 -18.37 -0.90
CA GLU A 120 4.69 -17.64 -2.17
C GLU A 120 4.65 -16.11 -1.98
N GLN A 121 4.08 -15.63 -0.87
CA GLN A 121 4.01 -14.20 -0.55
C GLN A 121 5.41 -13.61 -0.28
N LEU A 122 6.27 -14.39 0.37
CA LEU A 122 7.67 -14.02 0.62
C LEU A 122 8.48 -13.95 -0.68
N LYS A 123 8.22 -14.85 -1.64
CA LYS A 123 8.87 -14.81 -2.97
C LYS A 123 8.45 -13.57 -3.75
N ASN A 124 7.19 -13.19 -3.73
CA ASN A 124 6.71 -11.99 -4.43
C ASN A 124 7.31 -10.70 -3.88
N LEU A 125 7.51 -10.63 -2.56
CA LEU A 125 8.20 -9.50 -1.93
C LEU A 125 9.69 -9.43 -2.34
N ASP A 126 10.39 -10.57 -2.36
CA ASP A 126 11.80 -10.63 -2.81
C ASP A 126 11.94 -10.27 -4.30
N VAL A 127 11.04 -10.76 -5.16
CA VAL A 127 11.00 -10.40 -6.58
C VAL A 127 10.75 -8.91 -6.76
N PHE A 128 9.81 -8.32 -6.02
CA PHE A 128 9.54 -6.89 -6.07
C PHE A 128 10.78 -6.06 -5.70
N VAL A 129 11.45 -6.42 -4.60
CA VAL A 129 12.68 -5.77 -4.14
C VAL A 129 13.76 -5.80 -5.22
N ARG A 130 13.97 -6.96 -5.85
CA ARG A 130 14.99 -7.11 -6.91
C ARG A 130 14.61 -6.37 -8.19
N ALA A 131 13.34 -6.41 -8.60
CA ALA A 131 12.89 -5.87 -9.88
C ALA A 131 12.81 -4.35 -9.92
N PHE A 132 12.50 -3.70 -8.80
CA PHE A 132 12.18 -2.26 -8.81
C PHE A 132 13.18 -1.38 -8.06
N ILE A 133 14.07 -1.96 -7.24
CA ILE A 133 14.88 -1.15 -6.33
C ILE A 133 16.39 -1.45 -6.43
N GLN A 134 16.83 -2.55 -7.04
CA GLN A 134 18.25 -2.71 -7.36
C GLN A 134 18.64 -1.82 -8.57
N PRO A 135 19.69 -0.99 -8.45
CA PRO A 135 20.25 -0.31 -9.62
C PRO A 135 20.79 -1.38 -10.58
N ALA A 136 20.46 -1.24 -11.86
CA ALA A 136 21.18 -1.93 -12.92
C ALA A 136 22.67 -1.57 -12.75
N HIS A 137 23.48 -2.59 -12.47
CA HIS A 137 24.94 -2.50 -12.40
C HIS A 137 25.55 -1.99 -13.70
#